data_AF-A0A2T4LT84-F1
#
_entry.id   AF-A0A2T4LT84-F1
#
_cell.length_a   1.000
_cell.length_b   1.000
_cell.length_c   1.000
_cell.angle_alpha   90.00
_cell.angle_beta   90.00
_cell.angle_gamma   90.00
#
_symmetry.space_group_name_H-M   'P 1'
#
loop_
_entity.id
_entity.type
_entity.pdbx_description
1 polymer ?
#
loop_
_entity_poly.entity_id
_entity_poly.type
_entity_poly.pdbx_seq_one_letter_code
_entity_poly.pdbx_strand_id
1 'polypeptide(L)' 'MKFTNLTAKEFGAFVDHMPNSHFTQMVGNYELKIAEGTETHLVGVKNNENEVIAACLLTAVPVMKI' A
#
# COMPACT_ATOMS: atom_id res chain seq x y z
N MET A 1 16.40 -8.91 -1.37
CA MET A 1 15.22 -8.35 -0.65
C MET A 1 15.36 -6.84 -0.60
N LYS A 2 14.38 -6.09 -1.10
CA LYS A 2 14.43 -4.62 -1.20
C LYS A 2 13.08 -3.98 -0.87
N PHE A 3 13.10 -2.91 -0.07
CA PHE A 3 11.95 -2.04 0.16
C PHE A 3 11.71 -1.13 -1.04
N THR A 4 10.46 -1.01 -1.50
CA THR A 4 10.10 -0.28 -2.71
C THR A 4 8.65 0.19 -2.68
N ASN A 5 8.31 1.16 -3.54
CA ASN A 5 6.93 1.44 -3.90
C ASN A 5 6.35 0.27 -4.70
N LEU A 6 5.05 0.03 -4.52
CA LEU A 6 4.25 -0.93 -5.27
C LEU A 6 3.24 -0.21 -6.15
N THR A 7 2.92 -0.80 -7.29
CA THR A 7 1.74 -0.37 -8.06
C THR A 7 0.46 -0.86 -7.37
N ALA A 8 -0.69 -0.22 -7.64
CA ALA A 8 -1.98 -0.66 -7.11
C ALA A 8 -2.31 -2.12 -7.51
N LYS A 9 -1.89 -2.54 -8.71
CA LYS A 9 -2.06 -3.91 -9.20
C LYS A 9 -1.23 -4.91 -8.38
N GLU A 10 0.04 -4.63 -8.12
CA GLU A 10 0.91 -5.49 -7.32
C GLU A 10 0.45 -5.57 -5.87
N PHE A 11 0.04 -4.43 -5.31
CA PHE A 11 -0.54 -4.35 -3.98
C PHE A 11 -1.80 -5.22 -3.87
N GLY A 12 -2.78 -5.01 -4.74
CA GLY A 12 -4.04 -5.78 -4.75
C GLY A 12 -3.80 -7.28 -4.92
N ALA A 13 -2.99 -7.67 -5.91
CA ALA A 13 -2.67 -9.07 -6.15
C ALA A 13 -2.04 -9.76 -4.92
N PHE A 14 -1.31 -9.03 -4.09
CA PHE A 14 -0.74 -9.56 -2.85
C PHE A 14 -1.76 -9.58 -1.70
N VAL A 15 -2.42 -8.47 -1.42
CA VAL A 15 -3.29 -8.32 -0.23
C VAL A 15 -4.57 -9.15 -0.31
N ASP A 16 -5.05 -9.46 -1.51
CA ASP A 16 -6.26 -10.27 -1.72
C ASP A 16 -6.05 -11.75 -1.35
N HIS A 17 -4.79 -12.21 -1.31
CA HIS A 17 -4.43 -13.60 -1.03
C HIS A 17 -3.80 -13.80 0.36
N MET A 18 -3.61 -12.72 1.13
CA MET A 18 -2.95 -12.80 2.43
C MET A 18 -3.94 -12.99 3.58
N PRO A 19 -3.67 -13.95 4.51
CA PRO A 19 -4.47 -14.08 5.72
C PRO A 19 -4.33 -12.81 6.58
N ASN A 20 -5.41 -12.40 7.21
CA ASN A 20 -5.49 -11.18 8.04
C ASN A 20 -5.22 -9.86 7.30
N SER A 21 -5.39 -9.83 5.97
CA SER A 21 -5.46 -8.56 5.23
C SER A 21 -6.71 -7.80 5.65
N HIS A 22 -6.53 -6.75 6.45
CA HIS A 22 -7.62 -5.91 6.91
C HIS A 22 -8.21 -5.12 5.73
N PHE A 23 -9.50 -4.79 5.76
CA PHE A 23 -10.16 -4.08 4.64
C PHE A 23 -9.53 -2.71 4.32
N THR A 24 -8.82 -2.11 5.27
CA THR A 24 -8.06 -0.86 5.04
C THR A 24 -6.77 -1.07 4.25
N GLN A 25 -6.34 -2.31 4.04
CA GLN A 25 -5.18 -2.71 3.23
C GLN A 25 -5.65 -3.27 1.87
N MET A 26 -6.68 -2.66 1.27
CA MET A 26 -7.24 -3.04 -0.03
C MET A 26 -7.16 -1.87 -1.04
N VAL A 27 -7.19 -2.19 -2.33
CA VAL A 27 -7.14 -1.20 -3.41
C VAL A 27 -8.28 -0.18 -3.30
N GLY A 28 -9.48 -0.63 -2.90
CA GLY A 28 -10.61 0.29 -2.69
C GLY A 28 -10.36 1.34 -1.62
N ASN A 29 -9.64 1.01 -0.53
CA ASN A 29 -9.27 2.00 0.49
C ASN A 29 -8.18 2.96 -0.01
N TYR A 30 -7.26 2.47 -0.85
CA TYR A 30 -6.27 3.33 -1.51
C TYR A 30 -6.96 4.38 -2.40
N GLU A 31 -7.88 3.95 -3.25
CA GLU A 31 -8.65 4.85 -4.13
C GLU A 31 -9.49 5.85 -3.32
N LEU A 32 -10.13 5.39 -2.24
CA LEU A 32 -10.88 6.27 -1.33
C LEU A 32 -9.98 7.35 -0.73
N LYS A 33 -8.80 7.01 -0.20
CA LYS A 33 -7.90 7.98 0.44
C LYS A 33 -7.33 9.00 -0.56
N ILE A 34 -7.04 8.57 -1.78
CA ILE A 34 -6.67 9.48 -2.87
C ILE A 34 -7.83 10.42 -3.20
N ALA A 35 -9.07 9.91 -3.29
CA ALA A 35 -10.26 10.72 -3.56
C ALA A 35 -10.58 11.73 -2.43
N GLU A 36 -10.28 11.38 -1.18
CA GLU A 36 -10.35 12.26 -0.02
C GLU A 36 -9.23 13.32 0.01
N GLY A 37 -8.29 13.30 -0.93
CA GLY A 37 -7.17 14.23 -0.98
C GLY A 37 -6.08 13.94 0.06
N THR A 38 -6.07 12.74 0.63
CA THR A 38 -5.03 12.33 1.58
C THR A 38 -3.80 11.81 0.83
N GLU A 39 -2.62 12.29 1.19
CA GLU A 39 -1.36 11.77 0.65
C GLU A 39 -1.24 10.29 1.02
N THR A 40 -1.16 9.43 0.01
CA THR A 40 -1.26 7.97 0.20
C THR A 40 -0.18 7.25 -0.59
N HIS A 41 0.50 6.30 0.05
CA HIS A 41 1.62 5.55 -0.48
C HIS A 41 1.36 4.05 -0.41
N LEU A 42 1.66 3.34 -1.49
CA LEU A 42 1.69 1.88 -1.52
C LEU A 42 3.15 1.44 -1.49
N VAL A 43 3.55 0.81 -0.39
CA VAL A 43 4.92 0.34 -0.19
C VAL A 43 4.94 -1.15 0.09
N GLY A 44 6.10 -1.75 -0.10
CA GLY A 44 6.28 -3.16 0.19
C GLY A 44 7.72 -3.62 0.07
N VAL A 45 7.91 -4.93 0.19
CA VAL A 45 9.20 -5.59 0.05
C VAL A 45 9.11 -6.58 -1.10
N LYS A 46 10.08 -6.50 -2.03
CA LYS A 46 10.27 -7.48 -3.09
C LYS A 46 11.46 -8.38 -2.79
N ASN A 47 11.34 -9.67 -3.07
CA ASN A 47 12.45 -10.61 -3.03
C ASN A 47 13.36 -10.44 -4.27
N ASN A 48 14.35 -11.32 -4.45
CA ASN A 48 15.30 -11.22 -5.57
C ASN A 48 14.68 -11.61 -6.92
N GLU A 49 13.51 -12.26 -6.91
CA GLU A 49 12.73 -12.67 -8.09
C GLU A 49 11.65 -11.64 -8.45
N ASN A 50 11.68 -10.47 -7.81
CA ASN A 50 10.68 -9.39 -7.93
C ASN A 50 9.28 -9.74 -7.40
N GLU A 51 9.13 -10.82 -6.63
CA GLU A 51 7.86 -11.17 -5.99
C GLU A 51 7.64 -10.30 -4.76
N VAL A 52 6.39 -9.85 -4.58
CA VAL A 52 5.97 -9.10 -3.39
C VAL A 52 5.84 -10.08 -2.22
N ILE A 53 6.55 -9.80 -1.13
CA ILE A 53 6.55 -10.62 0.09
C ILE A 53 6.01 -9.88 1.32
N ALA A 54 5.80 -8.56 1.19
CA ALA A 54 5.10 -7.73 2.16
C ALA A 54 4.54 -6.49 1.45
N ALA A 55 3.39 -5.99 1.91
CA ALA A 55 2.75 -4.81 1.36
C ALA A 55 2.09 -3.98 2.48
N CYS A 56 2.02 -2.66 2.31
CA CYS A 56 1.35 -1.76 3.23
C CYS A 56 0.88 -0.48 2.50
N LEU A 57 -0.35 -0.06 2.80
CA LEU A 57 -0.93 1.23 2.49
C LEU A 57 -0.66 2.17 3.67
N LEU A 58 0.01 3.29 3.39
CA LEU A 58 0.32 4.35 4.35
C LEU A 58 -0.34 5.66 3.92
N THR A 59 -0.90 6.40 4.88
CA THR A 59 -1.45 7.73 4.67
C THR A 59 -0.66 8.76 5.47
N ALA A 60 -0.34 9.89 4.87
CA ALA A 60 0.31 11.02 5.51
C ALA A 60 -0.65 12.19 5.66
N VAL A 61 -0.67 12.80 6.85
CA VAL A 61 -1.44 14.01 7.15
C VAL A 61 -0.46 15.03 7.75
N PRO A 62 -0.40 16.28 7.24
CA PRO A 62 0.46 17.30 7.81
C PRO A 62 -0.06 17.70 9.20
N VAL A 63 0.77 17.51 10.23
CA VAL A 63 0.43 17.85 11.63
C VAL A 63 1.10 19.13 12.12
N MET A 64 2.11 19.63 11.41
CA MET A 64 2.69 20.96 11.67
C MET A 64 2.03 21.98 10.76
N LYS A 65 1.48 23.05 11.34
CA LYS A 65 1.15 24.27 10.59
C LYS A 65 2.46 24.89 10.13
N ILE A 66 2.57 25.14 8.83
CA ILE A 66 3.64 25.97 8.24
C ILE A 66 3.36 27.43 8.59
#